data_AF-A0A7C7LE26-F1
#
_entry.id   AF-A0A7C7LE26-F1
#
_cell.length_a   1.000
_cell.length_b   1.000
_cell.length_c   1.000
_cell.angle_alpha   90.00
_cell.angle_beta   90.00
_cell.angle_gamma   90.00
#
_symmetry.space_group_name_H-M   'P 1'
#
loop_
_entity.id
_entity.type
_entity.pdbx_description
1 polymer ?
#
loop_
_entity_poly.entity_id
_entity_poly.type
_entity_poly.pdbx_seq_one_letter_code
_entity_poly.pdbx_strand_id
1 'polypeptide(L)' 'RIQGPSFLIEYDNTQNGANHIHSVWRDFNGDFGEDLLAAHYRKFPHHAEEEP' A
#
# COMPACT_ATOMS: atom_id res chain seq x y z
N ARG A 1 -1.63 -2.84 -9.44
CA ARG A 1 -2.88 -3.23 -8.76
C ARG A 1 -3.63 -4.25 -9.61
N ILE A 2 -4.19 -5.29 -9.00
CA ILE A 2 -5.09 -6.29 -9.61
C ILE A 2 -6.34 -6.40 -8.73
N GLN A 3 -7.53 -6.33 -9.32
CA GLN A 3 -8.79 -6.36 -8.59
C GLN A 3 -9.77 -7.34 -9.23
N GLY A 4 -10.30 -8.25 -8.41
CA GLY A 4 -11.41 -9.14 -8.74
C GLY A 4 -12.71 -8.70 -8.05
N PRO A 5 -13.83 -9.40 -8.29
CA PRO A 5 -15.11 -9.07 -7.68
C PRO A 5 -15.15 -9.27 -6.15
N SER A 6 -14.22 -10.06 -5.58
CA SER A 6 -14.18 -10.36 -4.15
C SER A 6 -12.90 -9.93 -3.45
N PHE A 7 -11.87 -9.52 -4.19
CA PHE A 7 -10.55 -9.26 -3.60
C PHE A 7 -9.75 -8.21 -4.38
N LEU A 8 -8.75 -7.67 -3.69
CA LEU A 8 -7.81 -6.69 -4.22
C LEU A 8 -6.37 -7.07 -3.82
N ILE A 9 -5.46 -6.97 -4.78
CA ILE A 9 -4.02 -7.08 -4.56
C ILE A 9 -3.35 -5.78 -5.02
N GLU A 10 -2.60 -5.18 -4.10
CA GLU A 10 -1.79 -4.00 -4.35
C GLU A 10 -0.33 -4.33 -4.08
N TYR A 11 0.53 -3.87 -4.97
CA TYR A 11 1.96 -4.04 -4.93
C TYR A 11 2.56 -2.69 -5.25
N ASP A 12 3.45 -2.23 -4.38
CA ASP A 12 4.25 -1.04 -4.60
C ASP A 12 5.72 -1.35 -4.37
N ASN A 13 6.52 -0.83 -5.29
CA ASN A 13 7.96 -0.93 -5.31
C ASN A 13 8.52 0.27 -6.11
N THR A 14 8.20 1.48 -5.64
CA THR A 14 8.68 2.77 -6.17
C THR A 14 9.17 3.59 -4.98
N GLN A 15 10.33 4.28 -4.87
CA GLN A 15 11.46 4.67 -5.72
C GLN A 15 12.72 4.92 -4.81
N ASN A 16 13.85 5.31 -5.41
CA ASN A 16 15.01 5.99 -4.79
C ASN A 16 15.74 5.27 -3.62
N GLY A 17 16.25 4.05 -3.87
CA GLY A 17 16.96 3.26 -2.86
C GLY A 17 16.08 2.29 -2.06
N ALA A 18 14.90 1.96 -2.60
CA ALA A 18 13.95 1.00 -2.03
C ALA A 18 14.65 -0.31 -1.58
N ASN A 19 14.68 -0.54 -0.28
CA ASN A 19 15.28 -1.73 0.35
C ASN A 19 14.25 -2.79 0.75
N HIS A 20 12.95 -2.50 0.57
CA HIS A 20 11.86 -3.43 0.81
C HIS A 20 10.66 -3.07 -0.05
N ILE A 21 9.77 -4.05 -0.22
CA ILE A 21 8.54 -3.93 -1.01
C ILE A 21 7.32 -3.86 -0.10
N HIS A 22 6.25 -3.22 -0.59
CA HIS A 22 4.93 -3.26 0.04
C HIS A 22 3.98 -4.14 -0.77
N SER A 23 3.23 -4.99 -0.07
CA SER A 23 2.18 -5.78 -0.67
C SER A 23 0.99 -5.85 0.27
N VAL A 24 -0.20 -5.63 -0.28
CA VAL A 24 -1.46 -5.68 0.46
C VAL A 24 -2.39 -6.66 -0.25
N TRP A 25 -3.01 -7.54 0.53
CA TRP A 25 -4.11 -8.40 0.13
C TRP A 25 -5.36 -7.98 0.90
N ARG A 26 -6.47 -7.75 0.20
CA ARG A 26 -7.76 -7.38 0.78
C ARG A 26 -8.86 -8.34 0.34
N ASP A 27 -9.65 -8.78 1.31
CA ASP A 27 -10.95 -9.42 1.11
C ASP A 27 -12.04 -8.39 1.42
N PHE A 28 -13.00 -8.20 0.51
CA PHE A 28 -14.03 -7.17 0.68
C PHE A 28 -15.05 -7.53 1.76
N ASN A 29 -15.23 -8.82 2.06
CA ASN A 29 -16.10 -9.30 3.14
C ASN A 29 -15.32 -9.35 4.45
N GLY A 30 -14.99 -8.18 4.97
CA GLY A 30 -14.30 -8.06 6.27
C GLY A 30 -13.35 -6.89 6.39
N ASP A 31 -13.20 -6.06 5.36
CA ASP A 31 -12.27 -4.91 5.39
C ASP A 31 -12.90 -3.60 5.89
N PHE A 32 -14.18 -3.59 6.24
CA PHE A 32 -14.95 -2.40 6.66
C PHE A 32 -14.79 -1.17 5.73
N GLY A 33 -14.35 -1.35 4.48
CA GLY A 33 -14.07 -0.26 3.54
C GLY A 33 -12.75 0.48 3.78
N GLU A 34 -11.86 -0.02 4.65
CA GLU A 34 -10.64 0.67 5.04
C GLU A 34 -9.56 0.66 3.95
N ASP A 35 -8.93 1.81 3.70
CA ASP A 35 -7.75 1.92 2.83
C ASP A 35 -6.48 1.65 3.65
N LEU A 36 -6.14 0.36 3.78
CA LEU A 36 -5.02 -0.11 4.58
C LEU A 36 -3.66 0.42 4.08
N LEU A 37 -3.51 0.63 2.77
CA LEU A 37 -2.28 1.18 2.21
C LEU A 37 -2.14 2.67 2.56
N ALA A 38 -3.20 3.45 2.41
CA ALA A 38 -3.20 4.85 2.86
C ALA A 38 -3.02 4.96 4.39
N ALA A 39 -3.59 4.04 5.17
CA ALA A 39 -3.39 3.99 6.61
C ALA A 39 -1.94 3.67 7.00
N HIS A 40 -1.27 2.80 6.24
CA HIS A 40 0.14 2.48 6.41
C HIS A 40 1.02 3.72 6.22
N TYR A 41 0.83 4.49 5.14
CA TYR A 41 1.55 5.75 4.91
C TYR A 41 1.35 6.80 6.00
N ARG A 42 0.17 6.85 6.63
CA ARG A 42 -0.10 7.77 7.75
C ARG A 42 0.56 7.32 9.04
N LYS A 43 0.68 6.01 9.26
CA LYS A 43 1.15 5.42 10.52
C LYS A 43 2.67 5.23 10.56
N PHE A 44 3.28 5.03 9.41
CA PHE A 44 4.70 4.79 9.27
C PHE A 44 5.31 5.87 8.38
N PRO A 45 6.37 6.55 8.82
CA PRO A 45 7.10 7.48 7.97
C PRO A 45 7.71 6.71 6.80
N HIS A 46 7.21 6.96 5.59
CA HIS A 46 7.88 6.56 4.34
C HIS A 46 8.51 7.82 3.78
N HIS A 47 9.84 7.90 3.87
CA HIS A 47 10.59 9.06 3.38
C HIS A 47 10.35 9.26 1.88
N ALA A 48 9.90 10.46 1.53
CA ALA A 48 10.18 11.09 0.26
C ALA A 48 10.55 12.55 0.56
N GLU A 49 11.76 12.74 1.10
CA GLU A 49 12.42 14.04 1.07
C GLU A 49 13.64 13.89 0.16
N GLU A 50 13.44 14.11 -1.13
CA GLU A 50 14.42 14.87 -1.90
C GLU A 50 13.79 16.25 -2.11
N GLU A 51 14.23 17.21 -1.30
CA GLU A 51 14.10 18.65 -1.56
C GLU A 51 15.55 19.17 -1.73
N PRO A 52 15.74 20.26 -2.48
CA PRO A 52 16.73 20.44 -3.56
C PRO A 52 18.22 20.55 -3.16
#